data_AF-A0A086MQ93-F1
#
_entry.id   AF-A0A086MQ93-F1
#
_cell.length_a   1.000
_cell.length_b   1.000
_cell.length_c   1.000
_cell.angle_alpha   90.00
_cell.angle_beta   90.00
_cell.angle_gamma   90.00
#
_symmetry.space_group_name_H-M   'P 1'
#
loop_
_entity.id
_entity.type
_entity.pdbx_description
1 polymer ?
#
loop_
_entity_poly.entity_id
_entity_poly.type
_entity_poly.pdbx_seq_one_letter_code
_entity_poly.pdbx_strand_id
1 'polypeptide(L)'
;MPHKGSSPRAPDLFEVTLTIPTPSSEPAPVPAKPPRPASLSDAQLAQQLVHLVAEVQRRMEKGRGNHPDLEAVAQQARASLHRLAPRPAKQTKLSRSGRTSSPLQEGQRKAVRAALLAGVAPTQVAKRFGLSLAAVRKVLDEVE
;
A
#
# COMPACT_ATOMS: atom_id res chain seq x y z
N MET A 1 -94.24 -8.21 -0.93
CA MET A 1 -93.33 -8.14 0.25
C MET A 1 -92.73 -9.54 0.45
N PRO A 2 -91.53 -9.76 1.00
CA PRO A 2 -90.20 -9.16 0.79
C PRO A 2 -89.06 -10.20 0.49
N HIS A 3 -88.01 -9.74 -0.20
CA HIS A 3 -86.54 -9.91 0.01
C HIS A 3 -85.77 -11.27 0.01
N LYS A 4 -84.70 -11.26 -0.81
CA LYS A 4 -83.29 -11.70 -0.56
C LYS A 4 -83.03 -13.22 -0.44
N GLY A 5 -81.90 -13.76 -0.90
CA GLY A 5 -80.61 -13.13 -1.17
C GLY A 5 -79.78 -13.86 -2.23
N SER A 6 -79.14 -13.03 -3.05
CA SER A 6 -78.05 -13.39 -3.94
C SER A 6 -76.84 -13.87 -3.13
N SER A 7 -76.31 -15.04 -3.48
CA SER A 7 -75.00 -15.49 -3.02
C SER A 7 -73.90 -14.58 -3.61
N PRO A 8 -72.96 -14.04 -2.81
CA PRO A 8 -71.84 -13.28 -3.33
C PRO A 8 -70.86 -14.23 -4.01
N ARG A 9 -70.89 -14.21 -5.34
CA ARG A 9 -69.88 -14.81 -6.21
C ARG A 9 -68.55 -14.13 -5.88
N ALA A 10 -67.63 -14.89 -5.28
CA ALA A 10 -66.29 -14.40 -4.98
C ALA A 10 -65.63 -13.91 -6.28
N PRO A 11 -65.07 -12.69 -6.32
CA PRO A 11 -64.29 -12.26 -7.46
C PRO A 11 -63.02 -13.10 -7.54
N ASP A 12 -62.84 -13.74 -8.70
CA ASP A 12 -61.63 -14.48 -9.05
C ASP A 12 -60.44 -13.52 -9.06
N LEU A 13 -59.43 -13.82 -8.23
CA LEU A 13 -58.24 -12.99 -8.02
C LEU A 13 -57.27 -13.00 -9.22
N PHE A 14 -57.55 -13.79 -10.25
CA PHE A 14 -56.68 -13.92 -11.42
C PHE A 14 -57.20 -13.21 -12.68
N GLU A 15 -58.39 -12.57 -12.64
CA GLU A 15 -58.92 -11.80 -13.78
C GLU A 15 -58.62 -10.29 -13.72
N VAL A 16 -57.69 -9.87 -12.84
CA VAL A 16 -57.12 -8.52 -12.95
C VAL A 16 -56.06 -8.53 -14.06
N THR A 17 -56.52 -8.48 -15.30
CA THR A 17 -55.70 -7.94 -16.38
C THR A 17 -55.50 -6.47 -16.09
N LEU A 18 -54.44 -6.16 -15.33
CA LEU A 18 -53.87 -4.82 -15.24
C LEU A 18 -53.52 -4.40 -16.67
N THR A 19 -54.39 -3.60 -17.27
CA THR A 19 -54.05 -2.75 -18.42
C THR A 19 -53.00 -1.76 -17.93
N ILE A 20 -51.74 -2.19 -17.89
CA ILE A 20 -50.61 -1.33 -17.57
C ILE A 20 -50.55 -0.31 -18.71
N PRO A 21 -50.68 1.01 -18.45
CA PRO A 21 -50.38 1.99 -19.48
C PRO A 21 -48.90 1.82 -19.83
N THR A 22 -48.64 1.45 -21.08
CA THR A 22 -47.30 1.29 -21.66
C THR A 22 -46.44 2.50 -21.27
N PRO A 23 -45.43 2.36 -20.40
CA PRO A 23 -44.49 3.45 -20.20
C PRO A 23 -43.73 3.61 -21.52
N SER A 24 -43.75 4.84 -22.04
CA SER A 24 -42.94 5.28 -23.17
C SER A 24 -41.54 4.67 -23.05
N SER A 25 -41.13 3.88 -24.04
CA SER A 25 -39.78 3.35 -24.15
C SER A 25 -38.82 4.50 -24.42
N GLU A 26 -38.48 5.24 -23.36
CA GLU A 26 -37.26 6.02 -23.33
C GLU A 26 -36.11 5.00 -23.35
N PRO A 27 -35.17 5.11 -24.32
CA PRO A 27 -34.08 4.15 -24.41
C PRO A 27 -33.29 4.19 -23.10
N ALA A 28 -33.25 3.05 -22.41
CA ALA A 28 -32.46 2.86 -21.22
C ALA A 28 -31.03 3.40 -21.47
N PRO A 29 -30.48 4.24 -20.58
CA PRO A 29 -29.11 4.72 -20.73
C PRO A 29 -28.21 3.50 -20.82
N VAL A 30 -27.58 3.36 -21.99
CA VAL A 30 -26.67 2.27 -22.31
C VAL A 30 -25.69 2.14 -21.14
N PRO A 31 -25.54 0.94 -20.54
CA PRO A 31 -24.55 0.76 -19.49
C PRO A 31 -23.20 1.15 -20.10
N ALA A 32 -22.62 2.23 -19.57
CA ALA A 32 -21.34 2.75 -20.01
C ALA A 32 -20.34 1.60 -19.96
N LYS A 33 -19.99 1.09 -21.13
CA LYS A 33 -19.00 0.03 -21.31
C LYS A 33 -17.78 0.42 -20.48
N PRO A 34 -17.31 -0.41 -19.54
CA PRO A 34 -16.15 -0.06 -18.74
C PRO A 34 -15.01 0.28 -19.70
N PRO A 35 -14.28 1.40 -19.48
CA PRO A 35 -13.21 1.81 -20.37
C PRO A 35 -12.24 0.64 -20.49
N ARG A 36 -12.17 0.07 -21.70
CA ARG A 36 -11.25 -1.04 -21.98
C ARG A 36 -9.84 -0.47 -21.79
N PRO A 37 -9.01 -1.04 -20.90
CA PRO A 37 -7.67 -0.53 -20.64
C PRO A 37 -6.75 -0.60 -21.88
N ALA A 38 -7.14 -1.34 -22.92
CA ALA A 38 -6.40 -1.50 -24.16
C ALA A 38 -6.40 -0.26 -25.09
N SER A 39 -7.18 0.78 -24.80
CA SER A 39 -7.24 2.00 -25.63
C SER A 39 -6.65 3.25 -24.98
N LEU A 40 -6.02 3.13 -23.81
CA LEU A 40 -5.45 4.28 -23.10
C LEU A 40 -4.00 4.48 -23.50
N SER A 41 -3.60 5.73 -23.71
CA SER A 41 -2.18 6.07 -23.80
C SER A 41 -1.52 5.97 -22.41
N ASP A 42 -0.20 5.79 -22.37
CA ASP A 42 0.54 5.70 -21.11
C ASP A 42 0.31 6.90 -20.20
N ALA A 43 0.20 8.11 -20.77
CA ALA A 43 -0.10 9.33 -20.03
C ALA A 43 -1.51 9.31 -19.41
N GLN A 44 -2.51 8.82 -20.15
CA GLN A 44 -3.88 8.69 -19.65
C GLN A 44 -3.98 7.62 -18.56
N LEU A 45 -3.28 6.50 -18.72
CA LEU A 45 -3.19 5.44 -17.72
C LEU A 45 -2.56 5.96 -16.43
N ALA A 46 -1.46 6.71 -16.53
CA ALA A 46 -0.79 7.31 -15.37
C ALA A 46 -1.71 8.29 -14.63
N GLN A 47 -2.43 9.15 -15.35
CA GLN A 47 -3.39 10.09 -14.75
C GLN A 47 -4.54 9.36 -14.04
N GLN A 48 -5.08 8.30 -14.65
CA GLN A 48 -6.13 7.49 -14.03
C GLN A 48 -5.65 6.79 -12.76
N LEU A 49 -4.43 6.26 -12.77
CA LEU A 49 -3.82 5.66 -11.58
C LEU A 49 -3.65 6.67 -10.44
N VAL A 50 -3.18 7.89 -10.73
CA VAL A 50 -3.06 8.95 -9.72
C VAL A 50 -4.42 9.30 -9.12
N HIS A 51 -5.44 9.48 -9.96
CA HIS A 51 -6.78 9.81 -9.49
C HIS A 51 -7.40 8.68 -8.66
N LEU A 52 -7.20 7.42 -9.07
CA LEU A 52 -7.68 6.25 -8.34
C LEU A 52 -7.02 6.14 -6.96
N VAL A 53 -5.70 6.32 -6.88
CA VAL A 53 -4.96 6.28 -5.61
C VAL A 53 -5.43 7.37 -4.65
N ALA A 54 -5.63 8.59 -5.16
CA ALA A 54 -6.16 9.70 -4.36
C ALA A 54 -7.57 9.41 -3.81
N GLU A 55 -8.45 8.82 -4.62
CA GLU A 55 -9.80 8.45 -4.19
C GLU A 55 -9.79 7.30 -3.16
N VAL A 56 -8.92 6.31 -3.34
CA VAL A 56 -8.73 5.22 -2.35
C VAL A 56 -8.26 5.80 -1.03
N GLN A 57 -7.24 6.68 -1.04
CA GLN A 57 -6.74 7.34 0.15
C GLN A 57 -7.85 8.13 0.86
N ARG A 58 -8.59 8.96 0.11
CA ARG A 58 -9.72 9.74 0.65
C ARG A 58 -10.77 8.85 1.31
N ARG A 59 -11.11 7.71 0.72
CA ARG A 59 -12.09 6.76 1.30
C ARG A 59 -11.56 6.09 2.55
N MET A 60 -10.28 5.74 2.60
CA MET A 60 -9.65 5.20 3.79
C MET A 60 -9.65 6.20 4.95
N GLU A 61 -9.30 7.47 4.68
CA GLU A 61 -9.28 8.55 5.68
C GLU A 61 -10.70 8.86 6.20
N LYS A 62 -11.69 8.93 5.29
CA LYS A 62 -13.09 9.18 5.66
C LYS A 62 -13.71 8.01 6.44
N GLY A 63 -13.23 6.79 6.20
CA GLY A 63 -13.80 5.56 6.74
C GLY A 63 -13.47 5.22 8.19
N ARG A 64 -12.65 6.01 8.91
CA ARG A 64 -12.22 5.75 10.31
C ARG A 64 -11.87 4.27 10.61
N GLY A 65 -11.26 3.56 9.65
CA GLY A 65 -10.87 2.15 9.82
C GLY A 65 -11.92 1.09 9.46
N ASN A 66 -13.10 1.47 8.93
CA ASN A 66 -14.18 0.52 8.58
C ASN A 66 -14.10 -0.04 7.14
N HIS A 67 -12.92 -0.09 6.52
CA HIS A 67 -12.77 -0.59 5.15
C HIS A 67 -11.67 -1.65 5.02
N PRO A 68 -11.78 -2.80 5.74
CA PRO A 68 -10.80 -3.88 5.66
C PRO A 68 -10.64 -4.41 4.23
N ASP A 69 -11.73 -4.46 3.46
CA ASP A 69 -11.71 -4.90 2.06
C ASP A 69 -10.91 -3.93 1.17
N LEU A 70 -11.08 -2.62 1.37
CA LEU A 70 -10.36 -1.60 0.63
C LEU A 70 -8.87 -1.63 0.97
N GLU A 71 -8.54 -1.83 2.24
CA GLU A 71 -7.17 -1.98 2.71
C GLU A 71 -6.51 -3.23 2.11
N ALA A 72 -7.19 -4.38 2.12
CA ALA A 72 -6.69 -5.62 1.52
C ALA A 72 -6.38 -5.44 0.02
N VAL A 73 -7.30 -4.81 -0.72
CA VAL A 73 -7.10 -4.51 -2.15
C VAL A 73 -5.96 -3.51 -2.35
N ALA A 74 -5.84 -2.48 -1.51
CA ALA A 74 -4.74 -1.52 -1.59
C ALA A 74 -3.37 -2.19 -1.35
N GLN A 75 -3.28 -3.11 -0.38
CA GLN A 75 -2.05 -3.88 -0.14
C GLN A 75 -1.72 -4.81 -1.32
N GLN A 76 -2.72 -5.48 -1.90
CA GLN A 76 -2.52 -6.32 -3.09
C GLN A 76 -2.07 -5.50 -4.31
N ALA A 77 -2.66 -4.32 -4.52
CA ALA A 77 -2.27 -3.41 -5.58
C ALA A 77 -0.82 -2.93 -5.38
N ARG A 78 -0.45 -2.55 -4.16
CA ARG A 78 0.92 -2.18 -3.79
C ARG A 78 1.92 -3.29 -4.10
N ALA A 79 1.61 -4.54 -3.72
CA ALA A 79 2.48 -5.68 -3.99
C ALA A 79 2.64 -5.93 -5.50
N SER A 80 1.58 -5.75 -6.28
CA SER A 80 1.59 -5.92 -7.73
C SER A 80 2.42 -4.82 -8.42
N LEU A 81 2.23 -3.56 -8.04
CA LEU A 81 3.01 -2.43 -8.56
C LEU A 81 4.50 -2.55 -8.19
N HIS A 82 4.82 -3.03 -6.98
CA HIS A 82 6.20 -3.28 -6.58
C HIS A 82 6.88 -4.36 -7.42
N ARG A 83 6.14 -5.33 -7.97
CA ARG A 83 6.70 -6.33 -8.90
C ARG A 83 6.99 -5.76 -10.29
N LEU A 84 6.26 -4.71 -10.70
CA LEU A 84 6.46 -4.01 -11.97
C LEU A 84 7.59 -3.00 -11.89
N ALA A 85 7.84 -2.42 -10.71
CA ALA A 85 8.99 -1.57 -10.49
C ALA A 85 10.26 -2.35 -10.85
N PRO A 86 11.20 -1.76 -11.61
CA PRO A 86 12.48 -2.38 -11.87
C PRO A 86 13.09 -2.75 -10.52
N ARG A 87 13.26 -4.06 -10.29
CA ARG A 87 13.93 -4.55 -9.10
C ARG A 87 15.27 -3.81 -9.07
N PRO A 88 15.59 -2.99 -8.05
CA PRO A 88 16.90 -2.38 -7.97
C PRO A 88 17.88 -3.54 -8.09
N ALA A 89 18.67 -3.53 -9.17
CA ALA A 89 19.63 -4.59 -9.43
C ALA A 89 20.37 -4.77 -8.11
N LYS A 90 20.18 -5.95 -7.50
CA LYS A 90 20.91 -6.32 -6.29
C LYS A 90 22.36 -6.03 -6.64
N GLN A 91 22.90 -4.98 -6.05
CA GLN A 91 24.24 -4.51 -6.33
C GLN A 91 25.14 -5.74 -6.28
N THR A 92 25.60 -6.11 -7.46
CA THR A 92 26.51 -7.22 -7.66
C THR A 92 27.73 -6.87 -6.84
N LYS A 93 27.87 -7.51 -5.68
CA LYS A 93 29.13 -7.75 -4.97
C LYS A 93 30.21 -6.69 -5.20
N LEU A 94 30.07 -5.53 -4.58
CA LEU A 94 31.21 -4.76 -4.09
C LEU A 94 31.17 -4.78 -2.56
N SER A 95 31.42 -5.97 -2.03
CA SER A 95 31.77 -6.16 -0.63
C SER A 95 33.14 -5.52 -0.41
N ARG A 96 33.15 -4.21 -0.15
CA ARG A 96 34.21 -3.43 0.52
C ARG A 96 33.88 -1.93 0.47
N SER A 97 32.80 -1.50 1.11
CA SER A 97 32.75 -0.12 1.61
C SER A 97 31.61 0.06 2.60
N GLY A 98 31.90 0.76 3.70
CA GLY A 98 30.88 1.55 4.36
C GLY A 98 30.07 0.87 5.45
N ARG A 99 30.71 0.18 6.40
CA ARG A 99 30.15 0.07 7.76
C ARG A 99 30.25 1.44 8.44
N THR A 100 29.47 2.42 7.98
CA THR A 100 29.31 3.68 8.68
C THR A 100 28.16 3.55 9.67
N SER A 101 28.55 3.68 10.94
CA SER A 101 27.76 4.16 12.08
C SER A 101 26.55 3.34 12.50
N SER A 102 26.78 2.20 13.15
CA SER A 102 26.23 2.08 14.50
C SER A 102 27.17 2.85 15.45
N PRO A 103 26.69 3.72 16.35
CA PRO A 103 27.55 4.30 17.37
C PRO A 103 28.24 3.15 18.10
N LEU A 104 29.57 3.21 18.23
CA LEU A 104 30.32 2.21 18.97
C LEU A 104 29.67 2.03 20.34
N GLN A 105 29.31 0.79 20.68
CA GLN A 105 28.77 0.49 21.99
C GLN A 105 29.77 0.95 23.05
N GLU A 106 29.28 1.46 24.17
CA GLU A 106 30.12 2.05 25.22
C GLU A 106 31.23 1.09 25.69
N GLY A 107 30.92 -0.20 25.81
CA GLY A 107 31.92 -1.23 26.13
C GLY A 107 33.02 -1.37 25.07
N GLN A 108 32.67 -1.25 23.78
CA GLN A 108 33.66 -1.28 22.69
C GLN A 108 34.53 -0.02 22.69
N ARG A 109 33.96 1.15 23.00
CA ARG A 109 34.74 2.40 23.14
C ARG A 109 35.77 2.27 24.26
N LYS A 110 35.35 1.80 25.43
CA LYS A 110 36.26 1.57 26.58
C LYS A 110 37.37 0.57 26.25
N ALA A 111 37.06 -0.51 25.55
CA ALA A 111 38.07 -1.49 25.13
C ALA A 111 39.07 -0.91 24.12
N VAL A 112 38.59 -0.13 23.14
CA VAL A 112 39.45 0.58 22.18
C VAL A 112 40.35 1.58 22.90
N ARG A 113 39.82 2.35 23.85
CA ARG A 113 40.60 3.29 24.68
C ARG A 113 41.67 2.57 25.49
N ALA A 114 41.32 1.50 26.18
CA ALA A 114 42.27 0.71 26.96
C ALA A 114 43.39 0.13 26.08
N ALA A 115 43.06 -0.36 24.87
CA ALA A 115 44.05 -0.87 23.93
C ALA A 115 45.01 0.23 23.43
N LEU A 116 44.50 1.44 23.17
CA LEU A 116 45.33 2.58 22.78
C LEU A 116 46.25 3.04 23.92
N LEU A 117 45.73 3.12 25.15
CA LEU A 117 46.52 3.43 26.34
C LEU A 117 47.58 2.37 26.64
N ALA A 118 47.32 1.11 26.29
CA ALA A 118 48.30 0.01 26.36
C ALA A 118 49.36 0.05 25.25
N GLY A 119 49.38 1.09 24.40
CA GLY A 119 50.38 1.27 23.34
C GLY A 119 50.13 0.46 22.08
N VAL A 120 48.94 -0.14 21.91
CA VAL A 120 48.62 -0.91 20.70
C VAL A 120 48.37 0.05 19.54
N ALA A 121 49.03 -0.20 18.41
CA ALA A 121 48.90 0.65 17.23
C ALA A 121 47.43 0.75 16.75
N PRO A 122 46.91 1.95 16.40
CA PRO A 122 45.52 2.14 15.98
C PRO A 122 45.08 1.28 14.80
N THR A 123 46.02 0.97 13.89
CA THR A 123 45.80 0.07 12.75
C THR A 123 45.53 -1.37 13.18
N GLN A 124 46.18 -1.84 14.24
CA GLN A 124 45.94 -3.18 14.80
C GLN A 124 44.62 -3.23 15.54
N VAL A 125 44.28 -2.18 16.30
CA VAL A 125 42.97 -2.06 16.98
C VAL A 125 41.84 -2.07 15.95
N ALA A 126 41.94 -1.27 14.87
CA ALA A 126 40.95 -1.27 13.80
C ALA A 126 40.72 -2.67 13.19
N LYS A 127 41.80 -3.42 12.95
CA LYS A 127 41.73 -4.80 12.44
C LYS A 127 41.07 -5.77 13.43
N ARG A 128 41.44 -5.71 14.72
CA ARG A 128 40.92 -6.63 15.75
C ARG A 128 39.45 -6.40 16.07
N PHE A 129 39.01 -5.14 16.07
CA PHE A 129 37.63 -4.77 16.39
C PHE A 129 36.73 -4.68 15.15
N GLY A 130 37.27 -4.87 13.94
CA GLY A 130 36.49 -4.75 12.69
C GLY A 130 35.92 -3.35 12.49
N LEU A 131 36.69 -2.33 12.91
CA LEU A 131 36.32 -0.92 12.85
C LEU A 131 37.09 -0.20 11.76
N SER A 132 36.54 0.91 11.27
CA SER A 132 37.30 1.79 10.39
C SER A 132 38.38 2.50 11.19
N LEU A 133 39.52 2.79 10.54
CA LEU A 133 40.60 3.55 11.16
C LEU A 133 40.13 4.96 11.61
N ALA A 134 39.19 5.55 10.86
CA ALA A 134 38.53 6.80 11.24
C ALA A 134 37.72 6.68 12.54
N ALA A 135 37.05 5.55 12.79
CA ALA A 135 36.31 5.33 14.03
C ALA A 135 37.25 5.22 15.24
N VAL A 136 38.42 4.59 15.08
CA VAL A 136 39.44 4.50 16.15
C VAL A 136 40.04 5.88 16.44
N ARG A 137 40.32 6.68 15.40
CA ARG A 137 40.79 8.07 15.57
C ARG A 137 39.77 8.96 16.28
N LYS A 138 38.48 8.86 15.93
CA LYS A 138 37.43 9.58 16.66
C LYS A 138 37.37 9.24 18.16
N VAL A 139 37.66 8.01 18.54
CA VAL A 139 37.72 7.61 19.96
C VAL A 139 38.96 8.19 20.65
N LEU A 140 40.05 8.44 19.92
CA LEU A 140 41.24 9.13 20.42
C LEU A 140 40.95 10.63 20.61
N ASP A 141 40.28 11.25 19.63
CA ASP A 141 39.90 12.68 19.66
C ASP A 141 38.86 13.00 20.77
N GLU A 142 38.16 11.99 21.29
CA GLU A 142 37.25 12.11 22.44
C GLU A 142 37.96 12.06 23.82
N VAL A 143 39.27 11.81 23.87
CA VAL A 143 40.06 11.62 25.09
C VAL A 143 40.97 12.81 25.41
N GLU A 144 41.24 13.69 24.44
CA GLU A 144 41.77 15.04 24.68
C GLU A 144 40.66 15.99 25.14
#